data_AF-A0A5F0LV14-F1
#
_entry.id   AF-A0A5F0LV14-F1
#
_cell.length_a   1.000
_cell.length_b   1.000
_cell.length_c   1.000
_cell.angle_alpha   90.00
_cell.angle_beta   90.00
_cell.angle_gamma   90.00
#
_symmetry.space_group_name_H-M   'P 1'
#
loop_
_entity.id
_entity.type
_entity.pdbx_description
1 polymer ?
#
loop_
_entity_poly.entity_id
_entity_poly.type
_entity_poly.pdbx_seq_one_letter_code
_entity_poly.pdbx_strand_id
1 'polypeptide(L)'
;VMQYLHRQSGSQEPSRPASVIAQPVQFENQLEAVRTEYFLPGTQQSLLRVAKSNDIAPTISYPTPGMLVAIDPDIPPAHQRLRFSAQGVKQGNWVLDGKPLVRAAGKKTGDLGYDWMPWPGKHKLILQDVNGAVLDQLQFEVRGALVRPPEGKAVKVKGTVAK
;
A
#
# COMPACT_ATOMS: atom_id res chain seq x y z
N VAL A 1 -2.14 6.64 36.87
CA VAL A 1 -2.56 5.27 37.27
C VAL A 1 -1.41 4.27 37.26
N MET A 2 -0.69 4.05 36.14
CA MET A 2 0.43 3.07 36.09
C MET A 2 1.54 3.30 37.14
N GLN A 3 1.92 4.57 37.37
CA GLN A 3 2.91 4.94 38.38
C GLN A 3 2.45 4.66 39.83
N TYR A 4 1.12 4.67 40.07
CA TYR A 4 0.54 4.32 41.37
C TYR A 4 0.54 2.80 41.60
N LEU A 5 0.27 2.02 40.55
CA LEU A 5 0.28 0.55 40.60
C LEU A 5 1.68 -0.03 40.80
N HIS A 6 2.72 0.59 40.23
CA HIS A 6 4.11 0.12 40.36
C HIS A 6 4.83 0.65 41.61
N ARG A 7 4.15 1.38 42.51
CA ARG A 7 4.76 1.97 43.71
C ARG A 7 5.35 0.92 44.66
N GLN A 8 4.74 -0.26 44.73
CA GLN A 8 5.12 -1.34 45.67
C GLN A 8 5.73 -2.56 44.99
N SER A 9 5.76 -2.58 43.65
CA SER A 9 6.35 -3.66 42.86
C SER A 9 7.26 -3.02 41.82
N GLY A 10 8.57 -3.09 42.07
CA GLY A 10 9.56 -2.67 41.09
C GLY A 10 9.35 -3.45 39.79
N SER A 11 9.45 -2.76 38.65
CA SER A 11 9.41 -3.43 37.36
C SER A 11 10.60 -4.38 37.29
N GLN A 12 10.35 -5.66 37.07
CA GLN A 12 11.40 -6.61 36.73
C GLN A 12 11.51 -6.69 35.22
N GLU A 13 12.73 -6.53 34.71
CA GLU A 13 12.99 -6.72 33.30
C GLU A 13 12.84 -8.21 32.97
N PRO A 14 12.08 -8.56 31.92
CA PRO A 14 11.96 -9.95 31.50
C PRO A 14 13.33 -10.53 31.17
N SER A 15 13.58 -11.76 31.60
CA SER A 15 14.76 -12.49 31.15
C SER A 15 14.72 -12.65 29.63
N ARG A 16 15.79 -12.25 28.95
CA ARG A 16 15.92 -12.41 27.50
C ARG A 16 15.70 -13.88 27.10
N PRO A 17 14.87 -14.17 26.10
CA PRO A 17 14.77 -15.53 25.56
C PRO A 17 16.14 -16.03 25.06
N ALA A 18 16.43 -17.31 25.27
CA ALA A 18 17.73 -17.91 24.94
C ALA A 18 18.08 -17.83 23.43
N SER A 19 17.07 -17.80 22.56
CA SER A 19 17.24 -17.69 21.11
C SER A 19 17.59 -16.27 20.65
N VAL A 20 17.40 -15.25 21.48
CA VAL A 20 17.65 -13.86 21.10
C VAL A 20 19.13 -13.55 21.26
N ILE A 21 19.74 -13.05 20.19
CA ILE A 21 21.15 -12.70 20.14
C ILE A 21 21.30 -11.19 20.36
N ALA A 22 22.08 -10.83 21.38
CA ALA A 22 22.39 -9.45 21.73
C ALA A 22 23.78 -9.11 21.18
N GLN A 23 23.90 -8.05 20.38
CA GLN A 23 25.20 -7.61 19.85
C GLN A 23 25.27 -6.09 19.70
N PRO A 24 26.47 -5.49 19.78
CA PRO A 24 26.65 -4.09 19.44
C PRO A 24 26.42 -3.85 17.94
N VAL A 25 25.73 -2.75 17.61
CA VAL A 25 25.53 -2.30 16.23
C VAL A 25 26.12 -0.91 16.04
N GLN A 26 26.70 -0.68 14.88
CA GLN A 26 27.14 0.64 14.43
C GLN A 26 26.14 1.19 13.41
N PHE A 27 25.86 2.49 13.45
CA PHE A 27 25.03 3.15 12.46
C PHE A 27 25.92 3.82 11.41
N GLU A 28 25.52 3.71 10.14
CA GLU A 28 26.20 4.36 9.02
C GLU A 28 26.43 5.84 9.31
N ASN A 29 27.61 6.36 8.98
CA ASN A 29 28.01 7.75 9.20
C ASN A 29 27.86 8.23 10.66
N GLN A 30 27.87 7.31 11.63
CA GLN A 30 27.63 7.61 13.05
C GLN A 30 26.32 8.37 13.28
N LEU A 31 25.28 8.05 12.50
CA LEU A 31 23.93 8.63 12.62
C LEU A 31 23.37 8.51 14.04
N GLU A 32 23.72 7.43 14.74
CA GLU A 32 23.45 7.22 16.16
C GLU A 32 24.67 6.59 16.85
N ALA A 33 24.69 6.67 18.19
CA ALA A 33 25.71 6.04 19.01
C ALA A 33 25.65 4.51 18.92
N VAL A 34 26.80 3.86 19.09
CA VAL A 34 26.89 2.40 19.17
C VAL A 34 26.08 1.90 20.36
N ARG A 35 25.15 0.97 20.14
CA ARG A 35 24.35 0.34 21.19
C ARG A 35 24.14 -1.14 20.94
N THR A 36 23.74 -1.86 21.97
CA THR A 36 23.37 -3.27 21.86
C THR A 36 21.95 -3.39 21.32
N GLU A 37 21.79 -4.14 20.23
CA GLU A 37 20.49 -4.51 19.66
C GLU A 37 20.27 -6.03 19.78
N TYR A 38 19.00 -6.43 19.70
CA TYR A 38 18.55 -7.80 19.88
C TYR A 38 17.96 -8.36 18.59
N PHE A 39 18.39 -9.56 18.21
CA PHE A 39 18.05 -10.18 16.93
C PHE A 39 17.57 -11.62 17.10
N LEU A 40 16.77 -12.08 16.14
CA LEU A 40 16.55 -13.51 15.95
C LEU A 40 17.80 -14.16 15.31
N PRO A 41 18.01 -15.47 15.52
CA PRO A 41 19.10 -16.18 14.86
C PRO A 41 19.00 -16.07 13.33
N GLY A 42 20.08 -15.64 12.68
CA GLY A 42 20.17 -15.47 11.23
C GLY A 42 19.78 -14.08 10.73
N THR A 43 19.30 -13.18 11.60
CA THR A 43 18.90 -11.81 11.23
C THR A 43 19.81 -10.73 11.81
N GLN A 44 20.96 -11.10 12.38
CA GLN A 44 21.88 -10.18 13.04
C GLN A 44 22.56 -9.25 12.03
N GLN A 45 22.64 -7.96 12.36
CA GLN A 45 23.36 -6.96 11.57
C GLN A 45 24.30 -6.17 12.47
N SER A 46 25.60 -6.15 12.16
CA SER A 46 26.60 -5.38 12.92
C SER A 46 26.70 -3.92 12.49
N LEU A 47 26.24 -3.61 11.27
CA LEU A 47 26.21 -2.27 10.69
C LEU A 47 24.83 -2.00 10.10
N LEU A 48 24.12 -1.03 10.67
CA LEU A 48 22.83 -0.56 10.19
C LEU A 48 23.05 0.60 9.21
N ARG A 49 22.46 0.50 8.01
CA ARG A 49 22.55 1.50 6.95
C ARG A 49 21.17 1.98 6.56
N VAL A 50 21.08 3.19 6.04
CA VAL A 50 19.85 3.67 5.43
C VAL A 50 19.73 3.03 4.05
N ALA A 51 18.69 2.22 3.83
CA ALA A 51 18.44 1.60 2.54
C ALA A 51 18.24 2.68 1.46
N LYS A 52 18.99 2.58 0.36
CA LYS A 52 18.77 3.43 -0.82
C LYS A 52 17.71 2.78 -1.70
N SER A 53 17.10 3.54 -2.59
CA SER A 53 16.06 3.01 -3.49
C SER A 53 16.53 1.83 -4.35
N ASN A 54 17.83 1.68 -4.61
CA ASN A 54 18.39 0.54 -5.35
C ASN A 54 18.63 -0.70 -4.48
N ASP A 55 18.65 -0.56 -3.14
CA ASP A 55 18.84 -1.68 -2.21
C ASP A 55 17.51 -2.39 -1.89
N ILE A 56 16.40 -1.73 -2.23
CA ILE A 56 15.04 -2.21 -2.01
C ILE A 56 14.60 -2.93 -3.29
N ALA A 57 14.19 -4.19 -3.16
CA ALA A 57 13.59 -4.91 -4.27
C ALA A 57 12.32 -4.17 -4.74
N PRO A 58 12.11 -4.00 -6.07
CA PRO A 58 10.90 -3.41 -6.60
C PRO A 58 9.63 -4.08 -6.05
N THR A 59 8.72 -3.30 -5.47
CA THR A 59 7.45 -3.81 -4.95
C THR A 59 6.35 -2.76 -4.99
N ILE A 60 5.10 -3.22 -5.16
CA ILE A 60 3.89 -2.40 -5.09
C ILE A 60 3.60 -2.11 -3.62
N SER A 61 3.76 -0.84 -3.22
CA SER A 61 3.50 -0.40 -1.85
C SER A 61 2.02 -0.08 -1.60
N TYR A 62 1.27 0.23 -2.66
CA TYR A 62 -0.17 0.47 -2.56
C TYR A 62 -0.88 0.23 -3.91
N PRO A 63 -2.06 -0.40 -3.94
CA PRO A 63 -2.78 -1.01 -2.81
C PRO A 63 -2.05 -2.23 -2.24
N THR A 64 -2.47 -2.74 -1.07
CA THR A 64 -1.91 -3.99 -0.54
C THR A 64 -2.60 -5.21 -1.16
N PRO A 65 -1.93 -6.38 -1.20
CA PRO A 65 -2.57 -7.62 -1.65
C PRO A 65 -3.86 -7.91 -0.87
N GLY A 66 -4.95 -8.17 -1.58
CA GLY A 66 -6.27 -8.47 -1.01
C GLY A 66 -7.04 -7.25 -0.50
N MET A 67 -6.55 -6.02 -0.73
CA MET A 67 -7.23 -4.80 -0.29
C MET A 67 -8.64 -4.70 -0.87
N LEU A 68 -9.59 -4.31 -0.03
CA LEU A 68 -10.97 -4.00 -0.41
C LEU A 68 -11.18 -2.48 -0.39
N VAL A 69 -11.49 -1.93 -1.55
CA VAL A 69 -11.75 -0.50 -1.77
C VAL A 69 -13.24 -0.29 -1.96
N ALA A 70 -13.81 0.75 -1.36
CA ALA A 70 -15.21 1.12 -1.55
C ALA A 70 -15.31 2.46 -2.30
N ILE A 71 -16.14 2.51 -3.34
CA ILE A 71 -16.53 3.75 -4.03
C ILE A 71 -17.79 4.28 -3.34
N ASP A 72 -17.73 5.55 -2.95
CA ASP A 72 -18.83 6.25 -2.29
C ASP A 72 -19.55 7.14 -3.33
N PRO A 73 -20.86 6.95 -3.60
CA PRO A 73 -21.57 7.73 -4.60
C PRO A 73 -21.69 9.23 -4.27
N ASP A 74 -21.54 9.62 -2.99
CA ASP A 74 -21.70 11.01 -2.55
C ASP A 74 -20.39 11.81 -2.65
N ILE A 75 -19.25 11.11 -2.78
CA ILE A 75 -17.94 11.76 -2.92
C ILE A 75 -17.73 12.17 -4.39
N PRO A 76 -17.29 13.39 -4.71
CA PRO A 76 -16.97 13.77 -6.08
C PRO A 76 -15.88 12.85 -6.69
N PRO A 77 -15.97 12.45 -7.98
CA PRO A 77 -15.00 11.55 -8.60
C PRO A 77 -13.54 12.02 -8.49
N ALA A 78 -13.32 13.35 -8.50
CA ALA A 78 -11.99 13.92 -8.33
C ALA A 78 -11.32 13.53 -7.00
N HIS A 79 -12.11 13.25 -5.96
CA HIS A 79 -11.64 12.88 -4.61
C HIS A 79 -11.64 11.36 -4.37
N GLN A 80 -12.00 10.55 -5.37
CA GLN A 80 -12.09 9.09 -5.28
C GLN A 80 -10.97 8.37 -6.05
N ARG A 81 -9.86 9.05 -6.37
CA ARG A 81 -8.75 8.42 -7.08
C ARG A 81 -7.98 7.48 -6.16
N LEU A 82 -7.74 6.26 -6.64
CA LEU A 82 -6.88 5.30 -5.99
C LEU A 82 -5.47 5.43 -6.58
N ARG A 83 -4.51 5.81 -5.73
CA ARG A 83 -3.12 6.04 -6.16
C ARG A 83 -2.29 4.76 -6.08
N PHE A 84 -1.99 4.14 -7.20
CA PHE A 84 -0.99 3.08 -7.27
C PHE A 84 0.38 3.65 -6.94
N SER A 85 1.15 2.95 -6.11
CA SER A 85 2.49 3.36 -5.70
C SER A 85 3.41 2.15 -5.62
N ALA A 86 4.67 2.34 -5.99
CA ALA A 86 5.72 1.34 -5.90
C ALA A 86 6.99 1.94 -5.30
N GLN A 87 7.75 1.09 -4.61
CA GLN A 87 9.07 1.37 -4.04
C GLN A 87 10.12 0.47 -4.69
N GLY A 88 11.41 0.78 -4.52
CA GLY A 88 12.50 0.00 -5.11
C GLY A 88 12.67 0.18 -6.62
N VAL A 89 11.86 1.04 -7.26
CA VAL A 89 11.89 1.26 -8.72
C VAL A 89 11.72 2.74 -9.07
N LYS A 90 12.59 3.26 -9.94
CA LYS A 90 12.52 4.65 -10.43
C LYS A 90 11.65 4.80 -11.67
N GLN A 91 11.62 3.78 -12.52
CA GLN A 91 10.89 3.76 -13.78
C GLN A 91 10.29 2.37 -13.99
N GLY A 92 9.01 2.36 -14.35
CA GLY A 92 8.26 1.14 -14.61
C GLY A 92 6.92 1.47 -15.23
N ASN A 93 6.24 0.43 -15.68
CA ASN A 93 4.95 0.50 -16.34
C ASN A 93 3.90 -0.19 -15.47
N TRP A 94 2.77 0.48 -15.28
CA TRP A 94 1.62 -0.10 -14.61
C TRP A 94 0.75 -0.83 -15.63
N VAL A 95 0.33 -2.05 -15.30
CA VAL A 95 -0.63 -2.83 -16.08
C VAL A 95 -1.77 -3.25 -15.15
N LEU A 96 -2.98 -2.88 -15.51
CA LEU A 96 -4.20 -3.23 -14.76
C LEU A 96 -5.07 -4.12 -15.62
N ASP A 97 -5.38 -5.33 -15.15
CA ASP A 97 -6.21 -6.31 -15.86
C ASP A 97 -5.73 -6.58 -17.30
N GLY A 98 -4.40 -6.64 -17.49
CA GLY A 98 -3.77 -6.84 -18.79
C GLY A 98 -3.72 -5.59 -19.68
N LYS A 99 -4.25 -4.45 -19.23
CA LYS A 99 -4.22 -3.18 -19.97
C LYS A 99 -3.11 -2.27 -19.46
N PRO A 100 -2.14 -1.88 -20.29
CA PRO A 100 -1.11 -0.94 -19.88
C PRO A 100 -1.71 0.44 -19.59
N LEU A 101 -1.34 1.03 -18.47
CA LEU A 101 -1.79 2.34 -18.03
C LEU A 101 -0.78 3.40 -18.49
N VAL A 102 -1.16 4.17 -19.52
CA VAL A 102 -0.34 5.28 -20.02
C VAL A 102 -0.56 6.49 -19.12
N ARG A 103 0.54 7.14 -18.69
CA ARG A 103 0.59 8.15 -17.62
C ARG A 103 -0.47 9.27 -17.75
N ALA A 104 -1.17 9.55 -16.66
CA ALA A 104 -1.50 10.93 -16.27
C ALA A 104 -0.44 11.37 -15.25
N ALA A 105 0.37 12.37 -15.60
CA ALA A 105 1.54 12.78 -14.82
C ALA A 105 1.20 13.24 -13.40
N GLY A 106 1.84 12.65 -12.39
CA GLY A 106 1.86 13.13 -11.00
C GLY A 106 3.31 13.30 -10.52
N LYS A 107 3.71 14.55 -10.27
CA LYS A 107 5.08 15.03 -10.00
C LYS A 107 5.68 14.59 -8.63
N LYS A 108 7.02 14.56 -8.62
CA LYS A 108 7.98 15.07 -7.60
C LYS A 108 8.35 14.27 -6.34
N THR A 109 7.83 13.08 -6.09
CA THR A 109 8.42 12.19 -5.06
C THR A 109 9.02 10.99 -5.76
N GLY A 110 10.12 10.43 -5.24
CA GLY A 110 10.89 9.36 -5.89
C GLY A 110 10.15 8.03 -6.10
N ASP A 111 8.84 7.99 -5.85
CA ASP A 111 7.99 6.82 -5.95
C ASP A 111 7.21 6.82 -7.28
N LEU A 112 7.12 5.66 -7.92
CA LEU A 112 6.39 5.48 -9.16
C LEU A 112 4.88 5.48 -8.88
N GLY A 113 4.24 6.65 -8.98
CA GLY A 113 2.81 6.83 -8.71
C GLY A 113 1.91 6.83 -9.95
N TYR A 114 0.68 6.33 -9.83
CA TYR A 114 -0.39 6.48 -10.84
C TYR A 114 -1.77 6.65 -10.18
N ASP A 115 -2.47 7.75 -10.49
CA ASP A 115 -3.79 8.03 -9.90
C ASP A 115 -4.91 7.47 -10.80
N TRP A 116 -5.41 6.28 -10.46
CA TRP A 116 -6.45 5.57 -11.19
C TRP A 116 -7.85 5.93 -10.68
N MET A 117 -8.83 5.97 -11.59
CA MET A 117 -10.24 6.10 -11.23
C MET A 117 -10.82 4.70 -10.97
N PRO A 118 -11.21 4.37 -9.73
CA PRO A 118 -11.68 3.04 -9.40
C PRO A 118 -12.94 2.66 -10.16
N TRP A 119 -12.97 1.42 -10.62
CA TRP A 119 -14.16 0.78 -11.17
C TRP A 119 -14.49 -0.43 -10.31
N PRO A 120 -15.79 -0.76 -10.10
CA PRO A 120 -16.15 -1.96 -9.34
C PRO A 120 -15.64 -3.23 -10.01
N GLY A 121 -15.12 -4.15 -9.22
CA GLY A 121 -14.64 -5.43 -9.71
C GLY A 121 -13.40 -5.93 -8.97
N LYS A 122 -12.98 -7.13 -9.34
CA LYS A 122 -11.68 -7.68 -8.95
C LYS A 122 -10.64 -7.26 -9.96
N HIS A 123 -9.52 -6.76 -9.48
CA HIS A 123 -8.46 -6.21 -10.30
C HIS A 123 -7.14 -6.91 -10.03
N LYS A 124 -6.38 -7.17 -11.10
CA LYS A 124 -4.98 -7.60 -11.04
C LYS A 124 -4.10 -6.43 -11.45
N LEU A 125 -3.28 -5.96 -10.51
CA LEU A 125 -2.28 -4.92 -10.76
C LEU A 125 -0.92 -5.57 -10.94
N ILE A 126 -0.21 -5.18 -12.00
CA ILE A 126 1.14 -5.63 -12.31
C ILE A 126 2.02 -4.39 -12.48
N LEU A 127 3.20 -4.45 -11.86
CA LEU A 127 4.29 -3.54 -12.07
C LEU A 127 5.31 -4.21 -12.99
N GLN A 128 5.64 -3.56 -14.11
CA GLN A 128 6.63 -4.04 -15.06
C GLN A 128 7.83 -3.08 -15.14
N ASP A 129 8.99 -3.61 -15.52
CA ASP A 129 10.14 -2.79 -15.90
C ASP A 129 9.92 -2.14 -17.28
N VAL A 130 10.94 -1.40 -17.74
CA VAL A 130 10.92 -0.74 -19.05
C VAL A 130 10.93 -1.71 -20.23
N ASN A 131 11.33 -2.96 -20.02
CA ASN A 131 11.39 -4.03 -21.03
C ASN A 131 10.14 -4.94 -21.01
N GLY A 132 9.22 -4.73 -20.07
CA GLY A 132 8.01 -5.54 -19.88
C GLY A 132 8.18 -6.72 -18.92
N ALA A 133 9.33 -6.88 -18.27
CA ALA A 133 9.53 -7.90 -17.24
C ALA A 133 8.69 -7.57 -16.00
N VAL A 134 8.02 -8.57 -15.44
CA VAL A 134 7.20 -8.39 -14.22
C VAL A 134 8.12 -8.21 -13.02
N LEU A 135 7.99 -7.06 -12.37
CA LEU A 135 8.71 -6.73 -11.14
C LEU A 135 7.90 -7.17 -9.91
N ASP A 136 6.60 -6.92 -9.90
CA ASP A 136 5.69 -7.32 -8.83
C ASP A 136 4.23 -7.38 -9.34
N GLN A 137 3.37 -8.12 -8.65
CA GLN A 137 1.95 -8.25 -8.99
C GLN A 137 1.09 -8.53 -7.75
N LEU A 138 -0.13 -8.02 -7.75
CA LEU A 138 -1.12 -8.28 -6.71
C LEU A 138 -2.56 -8.29 -7.24
N GLN A 139 -3.48 -8.67 -6.38
CA GLN A 139 -4.92 -8.56 -6.62
C GLN A 139 -5.58 -7.72 -5.53
N PHE A 140 -6.59 -6.96 -5.92
CA PHE A 140 -7.43 -6.17 -5.01
C PHE A 140 -8.89 -6.12 -5.53
N GLU A 141 -9.83 -5.72 -4.70
CA GLU A 141 -11.26 -5.66 -5.05
C GLU A 141 -11.82 -4.27 -4.79
N VAL A 142 -12.60 -3.75 -5.73
CA VAL A 142 -13.35 -2.50 -5.59
C VAL A 142 -14.84 -2.83 -5.53
N ARG A 143 -15.52 -2.30 -4.51
CA ARG A 143 -16.96 -2.44 -4.27
C ARG A 143 -17.64 -1.09 -4.34
N GLY A 144 -18.95 -1.12 -4.62
CA GLY A 144 -19.77 0.09 -4.68
C GLY A 144 -19.78 0.69 -6.08
N ALA A 145 -20.96 0.68 -6.70
CA ALA A 145 -21.43 1.61 -7.73
C ALA A 145 -22.84 1.13 -8.08
N LEU A 146 -23.81 1.44 -7.23
CA LEU A 146 -25.19 1.43 -7.69
C LEU A 146 -25.34 2.72 -8.51
N VAL A 147 -25.29 2.60 -9.84
CA VAL A 147 -25.73 3.66 -10.73
C VAL A 147 -27.21 3.90 -10.41
N ARG A 148 -27.53 4.97 -9.66
CA ARG A 148 -28.92 5.42 -9.54
C ARG A 148 -29.32 5.92 -10.93
N PRO A 149 -30.39 5.40 -11.56
CA PRO A 149 -30.91 5.99 -12.79
C PRO A 149 -31.22 7.46 -12.52
N PRO A 150 -30.99 8.38 -13.47
CA PRO A 150 -31.37 9.77 -13.28
C PRO A 150 -32.86 9.84 -12.96
N GLU A 151 -33.20 10.34 -11.77
CA GLU A 151 -34.58 10.64 -11.40
C GLU A 151 -35.14 11.65 -12.41
N GLY A 152 -36.26 11.30 -13.03
CA GLY A 152 -37.03 12.24 -13.84
C GLY A 152 -37.02 12.00 -15.35
N LYS A 153 -37.51 10.84 -15.81
CA LYS A 153 -38.42 10.82 -16.97
C LYS A 153 -39.58 9.87 -16.68
N ALA A 154 -40.77 10.45 -16.53
CA ALA A 154 -42.02 9.71 -16.43
C ALA A 154 -42.15 8.76 -17.64
N VAL A 155 -42.25 7.46 -17.36
CA VAL A 155 -42.69 6.47 -18.34
C VAL A 155 -44.16 6.78 -18.64
N LYS A 156 -44.44 7.41 -19.78
CA LYS A 156 -45.81 7.47 -20.30
C LYS A 156 -46.21 6.05 -20.72
N VAL A 157 -46.97 5.38 -19.87
CA VAL A 157 -47.69 4.17 -20.25
C VAL A 157 -48.84 4.61 -21.15
N LYS A 158 -48.72 4.38 -22.46
CA LYS A 158 -49.88 4.43 -23.38
C LYS A 158 -50.76 3.22 -23.07
N GLY A 159 -51.81 3.43 -22.28
CA GLY A 159 -52.93 2.50 -22.23
C GLY A 159 -53.73 2.61 -23.53
N THR A 160 -53.72 1.54 -24.33
CA THR A 160 -54.69 1.35 -25.41
C THR A 160 -55.86 0.55 -24.83
N VAL A 161 -57.00 1.20 -24.69
CA VAL A 161 -58.29 0.56 -24.40
C VAL A 161 -58.78 -0.07 -25.70
N ALA A 162 -58.94 -1.39 -25.72
CA ALA A 162 -59.67 -2.09 -26.78
C ALA A 162 -61.17 -2.03 -26.47
N LYS A 163 -61.95 -1.74 -27.52
CA LYS A 163 -63.42 -1.79 -27.53
C LYS A 163 -63.87 -3.18 -27.97
#